data_AF-A0A699VJR8-F1
#
_entry.id   AF-A0A699VJR8-F1
#
_cell.length_a   1.000
_cell.length_b   1.000
_cell.length_c   1.000
_cell.angle_alpha   90.00
_cell.angle_beta   90.00
_cell.angle_gamma   90.00
#
_symmetry.space_group_name_H-M   'P 1'
#
loop_
_entity.id
_entity.type
_entity.pdbx_description
1 polymer ?
#
loop_
_entity_poly.entity_id
_entity_poly.type
_entity_poly.pdbx_seq_one_letter_code
_entity_poly.pdbx_strand_id
1 'polypeptide(L)'
;CGPMSKQNCLVLAPPKYKIPHRWPTGRDVIWIDNVKITAQEVLSSGSLTKRMMMLDEDQISFSFASSMVDDNIEDYSHQIAEMIGLRNESYLVQAGVRTVLDIGC
;
A
#
# COMPACT_ATOMS: atom_id res chain seq x y z
N CYS A 1 17.10 -16.78 -16.28
CA CYS A 1 18.10 -16.39 -15.24
C CYS A 1 19.23 -17.41 -15.26
N GLY A 2 20.37 -17.07 -15.85
CA GLY A 2 21.53 -17.96 -15.98
C GLY A 2 22.70 -17.50 -15.10
N PRO A 3 23.68 -18.37 -14.83
CA PRO A 3 24.65 -18.22 -13.75
C PRO A 3 25.76 -17.17 -13.95
N MET A 4 25.74 -16.35 -15.01
CA MET A 4 26.89 -15.50 -15.38
C MET A 4 26.62 -14.00 -15.53
N SER A 5 25.52 -13.49 -15.00
CA SER A 5 25.42 -12.06 -14.71
C SER A 5 24.64 -11.89 -13.42
N LYS A 6 25.04 -10.94 -12.56
CA LYS A 6 24.19 -10.40 -11.49
C LYS A 6 22.99 -9.74 -12.16
N GLN A 7 22.10 -10.56 -12.69
CA GLN A 7 20.82 -10.12 -13.21
C GLN A 7 20.03 -9.77 -11.96
N ASN A 8 19.51 -8.55 -11.90
CA ASN A 8 18.47 -8.18 -10.95
C ASN A 8 17.25 -9.06 -11.25
N CYS A 9 17.30 -10.32 -10.83
CA CYS A 9 16.25 -11.28 -11.03
C CYS A 9 15.05 -10.79 -10.22
N LEU A 10 14.06 -10.23 -10.91
CA LEU A 10 12.80 -9.90 -10.29
C LEU A 10 12.15 -11.20 -9.82
N VAL A 11 11.75 -11.23 -8.56
CA VAL A 11 10.93 -12.32 -8.02
C VAL A 11 9.60 -12.28 -8.76
N LEU A 12 9.20 -13.40 -9.35
CA LEU A 12 7.90 -13.50 -10.01
C LEU A 12 6.79 -13.25 -8.98
N ALA A 13 5.77 -12.51 -9.41
CA ALA A 13 4.58 -12.32 -8.60
C ALA A 13 3.97 -13.70 -8.28
N PRO A 14 3.43 -13.89 -7.06
CA PRO A 14 2.73 -15.11 -6.71
C PRO A 14 1.60 -15.44 -7.71
N PRO A 15 1.24 -16.72 -7.88
CA PRO A 15 0.07 -17.09 -8.67
C PRO A 15 -1.16 -16.32 -8.19
N LYS A 16 -1.98 -15.82 -9.14
CA LYS A 16 -3.19 -15.01 -8.90
C LYS A 16 -2.95 -13.62 -8.31
N TYR A 17 -1.71 -13.18 -8.15
CA TYR A 17 -1.42 -11.79 -7.76
C TYR A 17 -2.09 -10.82 -8.75
N LYS A 18 -2.84 -9.86 -8.21
CA LYS A 18 -3.55 -8.83 -8.98
C LYS A 18 -2.84 -7.49 -8.83
N ILE A 19 -2.91 -6.66 -9.87
CA ILE A 19 -2.36 -5.30 -9.80
C ILE A 19 -3.15 -4.52 -8.73
N PRO A 20 -2.49 -3.96 -7.70
CA PRO A 20 -3.17 -3.16 -6.68
C PRO A 20 -3.90 -1.96 -7.27
N HIS A 21 -5.00 -1.54 -6.65
CA HIS A 21 -5.67 -0.31 -7.02
C HIS A 21 -4.74 0.89 -6.85
N ARG A 22 -4.84 1.85 -7.77
CA ARG A 22 -4.10 3.11 -7.65
C ARG A 22 -4.65 3.90 -6.46
N TRP A 23 -3.79 4.72 -5.87
CA TRP A 23 -4.21 5.77 -4.96
C TRP A 23 -5.20 6.72 -5.66
N PRO A 24 -6.26 7.23 -4.99
CA PRO A 24 -6.63 6.99 -3.60
C PRO A 24 -7.50 5.74 -3.39
N THR A 25 -7.98 5.08 -4.45
CA THR A 25 -8.89 3.92 -4.31
C THR A 25 -8.26 2.76 -3.54
N GLY A 26 -6.97 2.49 -3.73
CA GLY A 26 -6.23 1.46 -2.99
C GLY A 26 -5.99 1.77 -1.51
N ARG A 27 -6.48 2.92 -1.02
CA ARG A 27 -6.38 3.32 0.39
C ARG A 27 -7.15 2.40 1.32
N ASP A 28 -8.33 1.96 0.90
CA ASP A 28 -9.28 1.24 1.76
C ASP A 28 -9.67 -0.13 1.19
N VAL A 29 -9.09 -0.51 0.03
CA VAL A 29 -9.45 -1.74 -0.68
C VAL A 29 -8.20 -2.45 -1.21
N ILE A 30 -8.11 -3.76 -0.93
CA ILE A 30 -7.06 -4.65 -1.41
C ILE A 30 -7.65 -5.96 -1.95
N TRP A 31 -6.88 -6.62 -2.81
CA TRP A 31 -7.20 -7.96 -3.31
C TRP A 31 -6.86 -9.03 -2.26
N ILE A 32 -7.78 -9.97 -2.03
CA ILE A 32 -7.54 -11.12 -1.13
C ILE A 32 -6.34 -11.96 -1.59
N ASP A 33 -6.16 -12.15 -2.90
CA ASP A 33 -5.06 -12.94 -3.49
C ASP A 33 -3.68 -12.30 -3.26
N ASN A 34 -3.61 -11.02 -2.90
CA ASN A 34 -2.35 -10.31 -2.68
C ASN A 34 -1.83 -10.41 -1.24
N VAL A 35 -2.63 -10.94 -0.32
CA VAL A 35 -2.30 -11.04 1.10
C VAL A 35 -2.41 -12.48 1.58
N LYS A 36 -1.64 -12.82 2.61
CA LYS A 36 -1.66 -14.16 3.20
C LYS A 36 -2.72 -14.23 4.32
N ILE A 37 -3.96 -13.88 3.97
CA ILE A 37 -5.13 -13.88 4.87
C ILE A 37 -6.24 -14.67 4.18
N THR A 38 -6.96 -15.50 4.93
CA THR A 38 -8.09 -16.27 4.44
C THR A 38 -9.40 -15.47 4.58
N ALA A 39 -10.37 -15.72 3.71
CA ALA A 39 -11.70 -15.10 3.83
C ALA A 39 -12.34 -15.40 5.20
N GLN A 40 -12.10 -16.58 5.76
CA GLN A 40 -12.59 -16.95 7.09
C GLN A 40 -11.97 -16.12 8.22
N GLU A 41 -10.68 -15.77 8.12
CA GLU A 41 -10.02 -14.87 9.09
C GLU A 41 -10.58 -13.45 9.02
N VAL A 42 -10.98 -12.97 7.83
CA VAL A 42 -11.67 -11.68 7.66
C VAL A 42 -13.08 -11.72 8.27
N LEU A 43 -13.80 -12.83 8.07
CA LEU A 43 -15.17 -13.00 8.56
C LEU A 43 -15.26 -13.37 10.05
N SER A 44 -14.15 -13.79 10.67
CA SER A 44 -14.12 -14.21 12.07
C SER A 44 -14.27 -13.02 13.04
N SER A 45 -15.43 -12.95 13.71
CA SER A 45 -15.72 -11.95 14.73
C SER A 45 -14.84 -12.20 15.97
N GLY A 46 -13.76 -11.43 16.13
CA GLY A 46 -12.89 -11.47 17.31
C GLY A 46 -11.38 -11.36 17.03
N SER A 47 -10.94 -11.40 15.77
CA SER A 47 -9.53 -11.30 15.38
C SER A 47 -9.02 -9.85 15.29
N LEU A 48 -7.69 -9.68 15.24
CA LEU A 48 -6.98 -8.42 14.91
C LEU A 48 -7.46 -7.80 13.58
N THR A 49 -8.11 -8.60 12.73
CA THR A 49 -8.71 -8.22 11.44
C THR A 49 -10.08 -7.55 11.55
N LYS A 50 -10.56 -7.17 12.75
CA LYS A 50 -11.92 -6.59 12.97
C LYS A 50 -12.26 -5.34 12.13
N ARG A 51 -11.25 -4.66 11.58
CA ARG A 51 -11.43 -3.50 10.69
C ARG A 51 -11.51 -3.88 9.21
N MET A 52 -11.38 -5.16 8.87
CA MET A 52 -11.46 -5.70 7.53
C MET A 52 -12.85 -6.28 7.29
N MET A 53 -13.36 -6.14 6.08
CA MET A 53 -14.65 -6.67 5.64
C MET A 53 -14.55 -7.11 4.19
N MET A 54 -15.15 -8.24 3.83
CA MET A 54 -15.26 -8.63 2.42
C MET A 54 -16.22 -7.68 1.70
N LEU A 55 -15.76 -7.03 0.62
CA LEU A 55 -16.64 -6.22 -0.25
C LEU A 55 -17.28 -7.09 -1.32
N ASP A 56 -16.45 -7.90 -1.98
CA ASP A 56 -16.80 -8.85 -3.03
C ASP A 56 -16.09 -10.20 -2.73
N GLU A 57 -16.22 -11.18 -3.62
CA GLU A 57 -15.52 -12.47 -3.48
C GLU A 57 -14.00 -12.34 -3.47
N ASP A 58 -13.44 -11.26 -4.04
CA ASP A 58 -12.01 -11.08 -4.25
C ASP A 58 -11.41 -9.82 -3.61
N GLN A 59 -12.21 -9.02 -2.92
CA GLN A 59 -11.79 -7.75 -2.33
C GLN A 59 -12.08 -7.69 -0.84
N ILE A 60 -11.10 -7.16 -0.12
CA ILE A 60 -11.22 -6.81 1.29
C ILE A 60 -11.24 -5.28 1.37
N SER A 61 -12.32 -4.73 1.93
CA SER A 61 -12.29 -3.38 2.49
C SER A 61 -11.61 -3.41 3.85
N PHE A 62 -10.88 -2.38 4.18
CA PHE A 62 -10.43 -2.14 5.54
C PHE A 62 -10.63 -0.69 5.92
N SER A 63 -11.18 -0.45 7.10
CA SER A 63 -11.30 0.89 7.64
C SER A 63 -9.97 1.31 8.23
N PHE A 64 -9.22 2.13 7.49
CA PHE A 64 -8.16 2.92 8.08
C PHE A 64 -8.83 3.93 9.02
N ALA A 65 -8.93 3.60 10.33
CA ALA A 65 -9.56 4.50 11.28
C ALA A 65 -8.68 5.74 11.42
N SER A 66 -9.01 6.74 10.63
CA SER A 66 -8.36 8.02 10.75
C SER A 66 -9.35 9.11 10.43
N SER A 67 -9.95 9.65 11.48
CA SER A 67 -10.52 10.99 11.41
C SER A 67 -9.41 12.07 11.39
N MET A 68 -8.15 11.71 11.15
CA MET A 68 -6.96 12.56 11.30
C MET A 68 -6.02 12.52 10.08
N VAL A 69 -6.34 11.79 8.99
CA VAL A 69 -5.35 11.48 7.92
C VAL A 69 -5.75 11.93 6.52
N ASP A 70 -7.02 12.22 6.24
CA ASP A 70 -7.46 12.62 4.89
C ASP A 70 -6.81 13.92 4.43
N ASP A 71 -6.87 14.97 5.25
CA ASP A 71 -6.14 16.22 5.01
C ASP A 71 -4.63 16.04 5.26
N ASN A 72 -4.25 15.04 6.06
CA ASN A 72 -2.86 14.82 6.48
C ASN A 72 -2.00 14.19 5.39
N ILE A 73 -2.50 13.33 4.48
CA ILE A 73 -1.57 12.65 3.54
C ILE A 73 -0.94 13.63 2.57
N GLU A 74 -1.73 14.58 2.05
CA GLU A 74 -1.21 15.63 1.18
C GLU A 74 -0.29 16.56 1.98
N ASP A 75 -0.73 17.05 3.14
CA ASP A 75 0.08 17.90 4.04
C ASP A 75 1.37 17.20 4.52
N TYR A 76 1.32 15.89 4.76
CA TYR A 76 2.45 15.07 5.19
C TYR A 76 3.39 14.79 4.03
N SER A 77 2.86 14.53 2.84
CA SER A 77 3.65 14.42 1.62
C SER A 77 4.36 15.73 1.30
N HIS A 78 3.70 16.86 1.55
CA HIS A 78 4.28 18.19 1.45
C HIS A 78 5.42 18.39 2.45
N GLN A 79 5.21 18.04 3.73
CA GLN A 79 6.26 18.11 4.76
C GLN A 79 7.48 17.24 4.39
N ILE A 80 7.26 16.03 3.89
CA ILE A 80 8.35 15.15 3.44
C ILE A 80 9.10 15.79 2.27
N ALA A 81 8.39 16.35 1.30
CA ALA A 81 8.99 17.05 0.17
C ALA A 81 9.87 18.23 0.64
N GLU A 82 9.39 19.04 1.58
CA GLU A 82 10.15 20.15 2.16
C GLU A 82 11.40 19.66 2.93
N MET A 83 11.29 18.58 3.70
CA MET A 83 12.43 18.01 4.44
C MET A 83 13.58 17.59 3.53
N ILE A 84 13.29 17.16 2.30
CA ILE A 84 14.29 16.80 1.28
C ILE A 84 14.62 17.94 0.31
N GLY A 85 14.17 19.16 0.61
CA GLY A 85 14.50 20.38 -0.15
C GLY A 85 13.67 20.62 -1.41
N LEU A 86 12.50 19.98 -1.53
CA LEU A 86 11.55 20.21 -2.61
C LEU A 86 10.46 21.21 -2.19
N ARG A 87 9.79 21.82 -3.18
CA ARG A 87 8.77 22.85 -2.91
C ARG A 87 7.42 22.28 -2.46
N ASN A 88 7.06 21.09 -2.94
CA ASN A 88 5.84 20.36 -2.61
C ASN A 88 5.93 18.92 -3.16
N GLU A 89 4.93 18.10 -2.86
CA GLU A 89 4.83 16.69 -3.23
C GLU A 89 4.82 16.44 -4.74
N SER A 90 4.33 17.38 -5.55
CA SER A 90 4.33 17.26 -7.02
C SER A 90 5.73 17.14 -7.64
N TYR A 91 6.78 17.59 -6.93
CA TYR A 91 8.17 17.49 -7.38
C TYR A 91 8.84 16.16 -7.01
N LEU A 92 8.22 15.32 -6.17
CA LEU A 92 8.83 14.05 -5.73
C LEU A 92 9.20 13.16 -6.92
N VAL A 93 8.29 13.02 -7.88
CA VAL A 93 8.51 12.22 -9.10
C VAL A 93 9.62 12.81 -9.96
N GLN A 94 9.65 14.14 -10.10
CA GLN A 94 10.67 14.85 -10.90
C GLN A 94 12.06 14.72 -10.27
N ALA A 95 12.13 14.70 -8.94
CA ALA A 95 13.35 14.44 -8.17
C ALA A 95 13.79 12.96 -8.18
N GLY A 96 13.04 12.07 -8.85
CA GLY A 96 13.33 10.65 -8.94
C GLY A 96 12.89 9.82 -7.72
N VAL A 97 12.15 10.41 -6.79
CA VAL A 97 11.57 9.71 -5.63
C VAL A 97 10.42 8.83 -6.11
N ARG A 98 10.54 7.52 -5.89
CA ARG A 98 9.53 6.52 -6.30
C ARG A 98 8.77 5.91 -5.14
N THR A 99 9.39 5.85 -3.97
CA THR A 99 8.82 5.23 -2.78
C THR A 99 9.37 5.94 -1.56
N VAL A 100 8.49 6.24 -0.62
CA VAL A 100 8.82 6.79 0.69
C VAL A 100 8.37 5.78 1.72
N LEU A 101 9.26 5.40 2.63
CA LEU A 101 8.97 4.53 3.75
C LEU A 101 9.33 5.29 5.01
N ASP A 102 8.30 5.76 5.69
CA ASP A 102 8.43 6.36 7.02
C ASP A 102 8.03 5.32 8.07
N ILE A 103 8.93 5.08 9.01
CA ILE A 103 8.72 4.16 10.13
C ILE A 103 8.90 5.02 11.38
N GLY A 104 7.80 5.28 12.07
CA GLY A 104 7.81 5.97 13.35
C GLY A 104 8.60 5.21 14.43
N CYS A 105 8.68 5.79 15.62
CA CYS A 105 9.29 5.15 16.79
C CYS A 105 8.39 4.09 17.42
#